data_AF-A0A842TC54-F1
#
_entry.id   AF-A0A842TC54-F1
#
_cell.length_a   1.000
_cell.length_b   1.000
_cell.length_c   1.000
_cell.angle_alpha   90.00
_cell.angle_beta   90.00
_cell.angle_gamma   90.00
#
_symmetry.space_group_name_H-M   'P 1'
#
loop_
_entity.id
_entity.type
_entity.pdbx_description
1 polymer ?
#
loop_
_entity_poly.entity_id
_entity_poly.type
_entity_poly.pdbx_seq_one_letter_code
_entity_poly.pdbx_strand_id
1 'polypeptide(L)' 'MIDEVVGRLFEEMSELTFEVCKNYFRGKSNKLLIAHEIADVWESIEKLVEYLGIEEEVRLAKKELTNHTTIRNPLEKQ' A
#
# COMPACT_ATOMS: atom_id res chain seq x y z
N MET A 1 -1.20 -23.58 -8.11
CA MET A 1 -1.48 -22.39 -8.91
C MET A 1 -1.88 -21.31 -7.93
N ILE A 2 -1.16 -20.19 -7.89
CA ILE A 2 -1.54 -19.07 -7.01
C ILE A 2 -2.81 -18.46 -7.59
N ASP A 3 -3.75 -18.08 -6.73
CA ASP A 3 -4.96 -17.36 -7.14
C ASP A 3 -4.57 -16.07 -7.88
N GLU A 4 -5.28 -15.74 -8.97
CA GLU A 4 -4.93 -14.61 -9.83
C GLU A 4 -4.89 -13.28 -9.07
N VAL A 5 -5.78 -13.08 -8.10
CA VAL A 5 -5.84 -11.86 -7.29
C VAL A 5 -4.61 -11.75 -6.39
N VAL A 6 -4.24 -12.85 -5.74
CA VAL A 6 -3.05 -12.89 -4.87
C VAL A 6 -1.77 -12.77 -5.70
N GLY A 7 -1.73 -13.41 -6.87
CA GLY A 7 -0.63 -13.34 -7.80
C GLY A 7 -0.39 -11.91 -8.28
N ARG A 8 -1.45 -11.19 -8.67
CA ARG A 8 -1.35 -9.80 -9.11
C ARG A 8 -0.83 -8.89 -8.01
N LEU A 9 -1.34 -8.99 -6.77
CA LEU A 9 -0.82 -8.19 -5.66
C LEU A 9 0.68 -8.40 -5.44
N PHE A 10 1.17 -9.64 -5.55
CA PHE A 10 2.60 -9.92 -5.39
C PHE A 10 3.45 -9.34 -6.52
N GLU A 11 2.93 -9.33 -7.74
CA GLU A 11 3.56 -8.69 -8.89
C GLU A 11 3.72 -7.18 -8.64
N GLU A 12 2.64 -6.45 -8.36
CA GLU A 12 2.71 -4.99 -8.17
C GLU A 12 3.61 -4.59 -7.00
N MET A 13 3.56 -5.36 -5.90
CA MET A 13 4.42 -5.10 -4.74
C MET A 13 5.91 -5.29 -5.09
N SER A 14 6.22 -6.25 -5.97
CA SER A 14 7.58 -6.47 -6.47
C SER A 14 8.02 -5.34 -7.39
N GLU A 15 7.15 -4.87 -8.30
CA GLU A 15 7.43 -3.76 -9.21
C GLU A 15 7.63 -2.44 -8.46
N LEU A 16 6.76 -2.13 -7.50
CA LEU A 16 6.94 -0.99 -6.59
C LEU A 16 8.28 -1.05 -5.85
N THR A 17 8.60 -2.22 -5.28
CA THR A 17 9.87 -2.43 -4.55
C THR A 17 11.06 -2.18 -5.48
N PHE A 18 10.98 -2.63 -6.73
CA PHE A 18 12.02 -2.43 -7.72
C PHE A 18 12.20 -0.95 -8.10
N GLU A 19 11.12 -0.22 -8.36
CA GLU A 19 11.17 1.22 -8.70
C GLU A 19 11.70 2.06 -7.54
N VAL A 20 11.27 1.78 -6.31
CA VAL A 20 11.77 2.43 -5.10
C VAL A 20 13.26 2.16 -4.92
N CYS A 21 13.71 0.91 -5.07
CA CYS A 21 15.13 0.57 -4.96
C CYS A 21 15.99 1.31 -6.00
N LYS A 22 15.51 1.44 -7.24
CA LYS A 22 16.19 2.24 -8.27
C LYS A 22 16.31 3.71 -7.88
N ASN A 23 15.27 4.28 -7.29
CA ASN A 23 15.28 5.68 -6.86
C ASN A 23 16.27 5.91 -5.72
N TYR A 24 16.14 5.14 -4.63
CA TYR A 24 16.89 5.35 -3.39
C TYR A 24 18.35 4.90 -3.47
N PHE A 25 18.64 3.75 -4.08
CA PHE A 25 20.00 3.17 -4.05
C PHE A 25 20.81 3.44 -5.32
N ARG A 26 20.15 3.81 -6.43
CA ARG A 26 20.82 4.05 -7.72
C ARG A 26 20.65 5.48 -8.23
N GLY A 27 20.00 6.36 -7.46
CA GLY A 27 19.81 7.77 -7.79
C GLY A 27 19.01 8.03 -9.06
N LYS A 28 18.14 7.09 -9.48
CA LYS A 28 17.31 7.25 -10.68
C LYS A 28 16.20 8.26 -10.40
N SER A 29 15.92 9.16 -11.35
CA SER A 29 14.77 10.08 -11.26
C SER A 29 13.52 9.45 -11.91
N ASN A 30 12.94 8.47 -11.23
CA ASN A 30 11.81 7.64 -11.69
C ASN A 30 10.54 7.80 -10.83
N LYS A 31 10.30 9.01 -10.29
CA LYS A 31 9.14 9.27 -9.41
C LYS A 31 7.79 8.99 -10.07
N LEU A 32 7.67 9.22 -11.39
CA LEU A 32 6.45 8.92 -12.13
C LEU A 32 6.16 7.41 -12.15
N LEU A 33 7.18 6.57 -12.39
CA LEU A 33 7.03 5.12 -12.34
C LEU A 33 6.62 4.66 -10.94
N ILE A 34 7.29 5.16 -9.89
CA ILE A 34 6.88 4.88 -8.51
C ILE A 34 5.40 5.23 -8.27
N ALA A 35 4.93 6.35 -8.79
CA ALA A 35 3.53 6.75 -8.62
C ALA A 35 2.56 5.78 -9.33
N HIS A 36 2.91 5.25 -10.50
CA HIS A 36 2.15 4.21 -11.17
C HIS A 36 2.10 2.92 -10.33
N GLU A 37 3.25 2.42 -9.89
CA GLU A 37 3.30 1.19 -9.09
C GLU A 37 2.53 1.31 -7.77
N ILE A 38 2.51 2.50 -7.15
CA ILE A 38 1.68 2.75 -5.95
C ILE A 38 0.19 2.63 -6.29
N ALA A 39 -0.25 3.20 -7.42
CA ALA A 39 -1.64 3.12 -7.84
C ALA A 39 -2.06 1.68 -8.13
N ASP A 40 -1.19 0.92 -8.80
CA ASP A 40 -1.42 -0.48 -9.16
C ASP A 40 -1.47 -1.38 -7.92
N VAL A 41 -0.60 -1.14 -6.93
CA VAL A 41 -0.67 -1.79 -5.61
C VAL A 41 -1.98 -1.47 -4.90
N TRP A 42 -2.44 -0.21 -4.90
CA TRP A 42 -3.72 0.15 -4.28
C TRP A 42 -4.90 -0.57 -4.92
N GLU A 43 -4.98 -0.59 -6.25
CA GLU A 43 -6.02 -1.32 -6.97
C GLU A 43 -5.98 -2.82 -6.65
N SER A 44 -4.79 -3.42 -6.61
CA SER A 44 -4.63 -4.84 -6.28
C SER A 44 -5.01 -5.18 -4.83
N ILE A 45 -4.76 -4.26 -3.89
CA ILE A 45 -5.24 -4.42 -2.51
C ILE A 45 -6.76 -4.33 -2.46
N GLU A 46 -7.38 -3.39 -3.17
CA GLU A 46 -8.85 -3.27 -3.24
C GLU A 46 -9.47 -4.57 -3.76
N LYS A 47 -8.94 -5.12 -4.85
CA LYS A 47 -9.38 -6.43 -5.39
C LYS A 47 -9.17 -7.57 -4.39
N LEU A 48 -8.09 -7.58 -3.62
CA LEU A 48 -7.86 -8.60 -2.59
C LEU A 48 -8.91 -8.49 -1.46
N VAL A 49 -9.26 -7.28 -1.05
CA VAL A 49 -10.28 -7.05 -0.03
C VAL A 49 -11.63 -7.58 -0.49
N GLU A 50 -12.03 -7.27 -1.73
CA GLU A 50 -13.26 -7.77 -2.34
C GLU A 50 -13.25 -9.30 -2.48
N TYR A 51 -12.14 -9.87 -2.95
CA TYR A 51 -11.98 -11.32 -3.11
C TYR A 51 -12.13 -12.09 -1.79
N LEU A 52 -11.61 -11.53 -0.69
CA LEU A 52 -11.70 -12.13 0.63
C LEU A 52 -13.02 -11.81 1.37
N GLY A 53 -13.78 -10.81 0.90
CA GLY A 53 -15.00 -10.33 1.55
C GLY A 53 -14.74 -9.74 2.94
N ILE A 54 -13.68 -8.92 3.09
CA ILE A 54 -13.20 -8.38 4.38
C ILE A 54 -13.26 -6.83 4.44
N GLU A 55 -14.17 -6.22 3.71
CA GLU A 55 -14.31 -4.76 3.61
C GLU A 55 -14.54 -4.12 4.99
N GLU A 56 -15.37 -4.74 5.82
CA GLU A 56 -15.73 -4.23 7.14
C GLU A 56 -14.56 -4.33 8.13
N GLU A 57 -13.83 -5.44 8.13
CA GLU A 57 -12.63 -5.65 8.93
C GLU A 57 -11.56 -4.62 8.58
N VAL A 58 -11.34 -4.36 7.29
CA VAL A 58 -10.40 -3.34 6.83
C VAL A 58 -10.86 -1.94 7.26
N ARG A 59 -12.16 -1.65 7.19
CA ARG A 59 -12.72 -0.37 7.65
C ARG A 59 -12.52 -0.17 9.16
N LEU A 60 -12.75 -1.20 9.96
CA LEU A 60 -12.53 -1.17 11.41
C LEU A 60 -11.05 -0.96 11.74
N ALA A 61 -10.15 -1.71 11.09
CA ALA A 61 -8.71 -1.55 11.27
C ALA A 61 -8.21 -0.14 10.90
N LYS A 62 -8.73 0.47 9.81
CA LYS A 62 -8.43 1.85 9.44
C LYS A 62 -8.87 2.85 10.52
N LYS A 63 -10.05 2.66 11.11
CA LYS A 63 -10.56 3.51 12.20
C LYS A 63 -9.68 3.43 13.45
N GLU A 64 -9.23 2.23 13.82
CA GLU A 64 -8.31 2.02 14.94
C GLU A 64 -6.98 2.75 14.72
N LEU A 65 -6.41 2.66 13.51
CA LEU A 65 -5.18 3.39 13.15
C LEU A 65 -5.33 4.91 13.29
N THR A 66 -6.44 5.48 12.84
CA THR A 66 -6.72 6.92 13.00
C THR A 66 -6.79 7.29 14.49
N ASN A 67 -7.52 6.52 15.29
CA ASN A 67 -7.64 6.76 16.73
C ASN A 67 -6.28 6.69 17.43
N HIS A 68 -5.42 5.73 17.07
CA HIS A 68 -4.06 5.63 17.62
C HIS A 68 -3.16 6.79 17.19
N THR A 69 -3.30 7.27 15.95
CA THR A 69 -2.52 8.43 15.47
C THR A 69 -2.95 9.72 16.16
N THR A 70 -4.25 9.91 16.40
CA THR A 70 -4.77 11.07 17.16
C THR A 70 -4.33 11.06 18.63
N ILE A 71 -4.23 9.88 19.26
CA ILE A 71 -3.74 9.74 20.65
C ILE A 71 -2.22 9.95 20.76
N ARG A 72 -1.45 9.71 19.69
CA ARG A 72 0.01 9.96 19.67
C ARG A 72 0.37 11.42 19.36
N ASN A 73 -0.52 12.19 18.73
CA ASN A 73 -0.33 13.62 18.40
C ASN A 73 -0.83 14.71 19.39
N PRO A 74 -1.05 14.50 20.71
CA PRO A 74 -1.30 15.62 21.64
C PRO A 74 -0.07 16.47 22.00
N LEU A 75 1.16 16.06 21.65
CA LEU A 75 2.40 16.68 22.16
C LEU A 75 3.17 17.55 21.15
N GLU A 76 2.70 17.72 19.92
CA GLU A 76 3.31 18.62 18.92
C GLU A 76 2.60 19.98 18.80
N LYS A 77 2.10 20.51 19.92
CA LYS A 77 1.69 21.92 20.03
C LYS A 77 2.38 22.58 21.22
N GLN A 78 3.68 22.86 21.08
CA GLN A 78 4.40 23.88 21.85
C GLN A 78 5.30 24.67 20.93
#